data_AF-A0A6G7RVC7-F1
#
_entry.id   AF-A0A6G7RVC7-F1
#
_cell.length_a   1.000
_cell.length_b   1.000
_cell.length_c   1.000
_cell.angle_alpha   90.00
_cell.angle_beta   90.00
_cell.angle_gamma   90.00
#
_symmetry.space_group_name_H-M   'P 1'
#
loop_
_entity.id
_entity.type
_entity.pdbx_description
1 polymer ?
#
loop_
_entity_poly.entity_id
_entity_poly.type
_entity_poly.pdbx_seq_one_letter_code
_entity_poly.pdbx_strand_id
1 'polypeptide(L)'
;MIKATTFLFISTPEVFFILVVVVMLFGAKNIPEIARGLGKGMRTLKDATNDIKQEITKSAENHGIDTSITKDVNEELNKVKDDLEQFTGSIKRNK
;
A
#
# COMPACT_ATOMS: atom_id res chain seq x y z
N MET A 1 5.55 -5.17 31.87
CA MET A 1 4.50 -4.38 31.18
C MET A 1 4.70 -2.86 31.27
N ILE A 2 5.79 -2.33 31.88
CA ILE A 2 6.01 -0.88 32.07
C ILE A 2 6.92 -0.25 30.99
N LYS A 3 7.64 -1.05 30.19
CA LYS A 3 8.63 -0.53 29.22
C LYS A 3 8.07 0.00 27.91
N ALA A 4 6.87 -0.43 27.49
CA ALA A 4 6.29 -0.01 26.20
C ALA A 4 5.84 1.46 26.23
N THR A 5 5.27 1.90 27.36
CA THR A 5 4.76 3.27 27.54
C THR A 5 5.86 4.32 27.46
N THR A 6 7.07 4.04 27.97
CA THR A 6 8.23 4.95 27.90
C THR A 6 8.69 5.24 26.47
N PHE A 7 8.47 4.33 25.51
CA PHE A 7 8.87 4.56 24.12
C PHE A 7 7.92 5.51 23.38
N LEU A 8 6.67 5.61 23.86
CA LEU A 8 5.63 6.47 23.28
C LEU A 8 5.81 7.94 23.71
N PHE A 9 6.50 8.19 24.82
CA PHE A 9 6.84 9.53 25.34
C PHE A 9 8.26 9.98 24.94
N ILE A 10 8.74 9.61 23.76
CA ILE A 10 10.04 10.07 23.29
C ILE A 10 9.95 11.54 22.85
N SER A 11 10.67 12.43 23.52
CA SER A 11 10.73 13.84 23.15
C SER A 11 11.88 14.07 22.16
N THR A 12 11.92 15.25 21.55
CA THR A 12 12.97 15.62 20.58
C THR A 12 14.41 15.45 21.13
N PRO A 13 14.72 15.75 22.41
CA PRO A 13 16.05 15.56 22.95
C PRO A 13 16.52 14.09 23.01
N GLU A 14 15.66 13.15 23.40
CA GLU A 14 16.05 11.73 23.45
C GLU A 14 16.32 11.18 22.05
N VAL A 15 15.51 11.55 21.05
CA VAL A 15 15.75 11.17 19.65
C VAL A 15 17.09 11.72 19.17
N PHE A 16 17.42 12.97 19.51
CA PHE A 16 18.71 13.58 19.17
C PHE A 16 19.88 12.84 19.81
N PHE A 17 19.76 12.46 21.09
CA PHE A 17 20.80 11.70 21.79
C PHE A 17 21.05 10.33 21.12
N ILE A 18 19.99 9.61 20.75
CA ILE A 18 20.10 8.34 20.05
C ILE A 18 20.78 8.54 18.69
N LEU A 19 20.40 9.58 17.94
CA LEU A 19 21.04 9.91 16.66
C LEU A 19 22.55 10.15 16.81
N VAL A 20 22.98 10.85 17.86
CA VAL A 20 24.40 11.08 18.14
C VAL A 20 25.13 9.76 18.40
N VAL A 21 24.54 8.85 19.19
CA VAL A 21 25.13 7.52 19.45
C VAL A 21 25.24 6.71 18.16
N VAL A 22 24.20 6.71 17.32
CA VAL A 22 24.22 6.03 16.02
C VAL A 22 25.32 6.62 15.11
N VAL A 23 25.48 7.94 15.08
CA VAL A 23 26.56 8.60 14.32
C VAL A 23 27.94 8.26 14.89
N MET A 24 28.08 8.05 16.20
CA MET A 24 29.36 7.64 16.79
C MET A 24 29.72 6.19 16.45
N LEU A 25 28.73 5.29 16.44
CA LEU A 25 28.94 3.87 16.10
C LEU A 25 29.21 3.65 14.61
N PHE A 26 28.39 4.26 13.75
CA PHE A 26 28.47 4.06 12.31
C PHE A 26 29.33 5.12 11.62
N GLY A 27 29.56 6.28 12.22
CA GLY A 27 30.25 7.41 11.59
C GLY A 27 29.32 8.29 10.76
N ALA A 28 29.53 9.61 10.79
CA ALA A 28 28.68 10.60 10.10
C ALA A 28 28.63 10.42 8.58
N LYS A 29 29.66 9.80 7.98
CA LYS A 29 29.73 9.56 6.53
C LYS A 29 28.94 8.33 6.08
N ASN A 30 28.77 7.33 6.95
CA ASN A 30 28.14 6.06 6.59
C ASN A 30 26.61 6.14 6.53
N ILE A 31 25.97 6.96 7.37
CA ILE A 31 24.50 7.11 7.34
C ILE A 31 23.99 7.66 5.99
N PRO A 32 24.55 8.76 5.44
CA PRO A 32 24.17 9.24 4.12
C PRO A 32 24.45 8.24 3.00
N GLU A 33 25.53 7.47 3.11
CA GLU A 33 25.92 6.47 2.11
C GLU A 33 24.96 5.28 2.08
N ILE A 34 24.58 4.76 3.26
CA ILE A 34 23.55 3.73 3.41
C ILE A 34 22.20 4.25 2.89
N ALA A 35 21.79 5.47 3.27
CA ALA A 35 20.55 6.06 2.79
C ALA A 35 20.51 6.20 1.26
N ARG A 36 21.63 6.63 0.65
CA ARG A 36 21.78 6.71 -0.81
C ARG A 36 21.76 5.33 -1.47
N GLY A 37 22.41 4.34 -0.87
CA GLY A 37 22.42 2.95 -1.36
C GLY A 37 21.02 2.32 -1.33
N LEU A 38 20.33 2.42 -0.19
CA LEU A 38 18.96 1.95 -0.02
C LEU A 38 17.99 2.68 -0.95
N GLY A 39 18.14 4.00 -1.13
CA GLY A 39 17.30 4.78 -2.04
C GLY A 39 17.46 4.35 -3.50
N LYS A 40 18.69 4.14 -3.96
CA LYS A 40 18.98 3.61 -5.31
C LYS A 40 18.45 2.17 -5.48
N GLY A 41 18.62 1.33 -4.46
CA GLY A 41 18.08 -0.02 -4.44
C GLY A 41 16.56 -0.02 -4.56
N MET A 42 15.87 0.72 -3.67
CA MET A 42 14.41 0.82 -3.66
C MET A 42 13.86 1.37 -4.98
N ARG A 43 14.55 2.34 -5.60
CA ARG A 43 14.17 2.85 -6.92
C ARG A 43 14.30 1.78 -8.01
N THR A 44 15.42 1.06 -8.04
CA THR A 44 15.64 -0.03 -9.00
C THR A 44 14.60 -1.14 -8.85
N LEU A 45 14.32 -1.55 -7.61
CA LEU A 45 13.29 -2.53 -7.30
C LEU A 45 11.90 -2.07 -7.75
N LYS A 46 11.56 -0.80 -7.48
CA LYS A 46 10.29 -0.20 -7.90
C LYS A 46 10.17 -0.14 -9.43
N ASP A 47 11.23 0.25 -10.13
CA ASP A 47 11.23 0.38 -11.58
C ASP A 47 11.07 -1.02 -12.22
N ALA A 48 11.85 -2.01 -11.78
CA ALA A 48 11.69 -3.40 -12.23
C ALA A 48 10.30 -3.97 -11.92
N THR A 49 9.75 -3.69 -10.74
CA THR A 49 8.39 -4.13 -10.37
C THR A 49 7.34 -3.46 -11.26
N ASN A 50 7.52 -2.19 -11.62
CA ASN A 50 6.62 -1.47 -12.51
C ASN A 50 6.67 -2.02 -13.94
N ASP A 51 7.85 -2.34 -14.45
CA ASP A 51 8.02 -2.94 -15.78
C ASP A 51 7.33 -4.31 -15.84
N ILE A 52 7.54 -5.16 -14.82
CA ILE A 52 6.85 -6.44 -14.68
C ILE A 52 5.34 -6.25 -14.61
N LYS A 53 4.87 -5.29 -13.79
CA LYS A 53 3.43 -4.99 -13.67
C LYS A 53 2.85 -4.56 -15.02
N GLN A 54 3.57 -3.73 -15.77
CA GLN A 54 3.13 -3.24 -17.07
C GLN A 54 3.11 -4.36 -18.12
N GLU A 55 4.11 -5.26 -18.13
CA GLU A 55 4.11 -6.44 -18.98
C GLU A 55 2.99 -7.42 -18.63
N ILE A 56 2.71 -7.63 -17.34
CA ILE A 56 1.60 -8.49 -16.90
C ILE A 56 0.26 -7.88 -17.30
N THR A 57 0.05 -6.58 -17.07
CA THR A 57 -1.17 -5.89 -17.50
C THR A 57 -1.33 -5.93 -19.01
N LYS A 58 -0.26 -5.65 -19.77
CA LYS A 58 -0.27 -5.72 -21.22
C LYS A 58 -0.48 -7.14 -21.74
N SER A 59 0.09 -8.16 -21.09
CA SER A 59 -0.12 -9.56 -21.45
C SER A 59 -1.54 -10.03 -21.13
N ALA A 60 -2.11 -9.61 -19.99
CA ALA A 60 -3.50 -9.89 -19.64
C ALA A 60 -4.49 -9.19 -20.60
N GLU A 61 -4.17 -7.98 -21.05
CA GLU A 61 -4.94 -7.25 -22.06
C GLU A 61 -4.81 -7.89 -23.45
N ASN A 62 -3.63 -8.41 -23.82
CA ASN A 62 -3.42 -9.12 -25.10
C ASN A 62 -3.90 -10.59 -25.08
N HIS A 63 -4.18 -11.20 -23.91
CA HIS A 63 -4.77 -12.54 -23.78
C HIS A 63 -6.30 -12.53 -23.61
N GLY A 64 -6.97 -11.40 -23.81
CA GLY A 64 -8.43 -11.36 -23.88
C GLY A 64 -9.11 -11.75 -22.57
N ILE A 65 -8.71 -11.16 -21.43
CA ILE A 65 -9.75 -10.91 -20.41
C ILE A 65 -10.58 -9.76 -20.94
N ASP A 66 -11.53 -10.20 -21.76
CA ASP A 66 -12.47 -9.43 -22.51
C ASP A 66 -13.14 -8.43 -21.55
N THR A 67 -12.98 -7.14 -21.85
CA THR A 67 -13.69 -6.09 -21.13
C THR A 67 -15.22 -6.28 -21.24
N SER A 68 -15.68 -7.07 -22.22
CA SER A 68 -17.05 -7.59 -22.31
C SER A 68 -17.42 -8.47 -21.11
N ILE A 69 -16.63 -9.48 -20.72
CA ILE A 69 -16.94 -10.33 -19.55
C ILE A 69 -17.03 -9.52 -18.27
N THR A 70 -16.15 -8.53 -18.06
CA THR A 70 -16.24 -7.66 -16.87
C THR A 70 -17.43 -6.70 -16.94
N LYS A 71 -17.79 -6.20 -18.13
CA LYS A 71 -18.97 -5.32 -18.33
C LYS A 71 -20.29 -6.08 -18.19
N ASP A 72 -20.39 -7.27 -18.77
CA ASP A 72 -21.57 -8.14 -18.73
C ASP A 72 -21.83 -8.60 -17.30
N VAL A 73 -20.77 -9.00 -16.56
CA VAL A 73 -20.87 -9.31 -15.13
C VAL A 73 -21.26 -8.07 -14.31
N ASN A 74 -20.71 -6.88 -14.60
CA ASN A 74 -21.11 -5.67 -13.88
C ASN A 74 -22.58 -5.28 -14.14
N GLU A 75 -23.07 -5.47 -15.37
CA GLU A 75 -24.45 -5.20 -15.75
C GLU A 75 -25.44 -6.18 -15.11
N GLU A 76 -25.10 -7.48 -15.04
CA GLU A 76 -25.88 -8.47 -14.28
C GLU A 76 -25.88 -8.18 -12.77
N LEU A 77 -24.74 -7.81 -12.20
CA LEU A 77 -24.62 -7.50 -10.77
C LEU A 77 -25.44 -6.27 -10.37
N ASN A 78 -25.53 -5.25 -11.23
CA ASN A 78 -26.37 -4.08 -10.97
C ASN A 78 -27.87 -4.44 -10.96
N LYS A 79 -28.33 -5.29 -11.89
CA LYS A 79 -29.73 -5.77 -11.92
C LYS A 79 -30.09 -6.56 -10.65
N VAL A 80 -29.20 -7.46 -10.21
CA VAL A 80 -29.39 -8.22 -8.97
C VAL A 80 -29.39 -7.30 -7.74
N LYS A 81 -28.59 -6.24 -7.76
CA LYS A 81 -28.53 -5.25 -6.67
C LYS A 81 -29.80 -4.40 -6.58
N ASP A 82 -30.36 -4.00 -7.73
CA ASP A 82 -31.64 -3.27 -7.80
C ASP A 82 -32.82 -4.15 -7.32
N ASP A 83 -32.84 -5.43 -7.70
CA ASP A 83 -33.82 -6.39 -7.22
C ASP A 83 -33.69 -6.60 -5.70
N LEU A 84 -32.46 -6.79 -5.21
CA LEU A 84 -32.18 -6.89 -3.76
C LEU A 84 -32.56 -5.62 -3.01
N GLU A 85 -32.33 -4.43 -3.56
CA GLU A 85 -32.75 -3.16 -2.95
C GLU A 85 -34.27 -3.00 -2.93
N GLN A 86 -35.01 -3.50 -3.93
CA GLN A 86 -36.48 -3.56 -3.87
C GLN A 86 -36.98 -4.56 -2.82
N PHE A 87 -36.38 -5.75 -2.74
CA PHE A 87 -36.74 -6.75 -1.74
C PHE A 87 -36.39 -6.28 -0.30
N THR A 88 -35.21 -5.68 -0.10
CA THR A 88 -34.76 -5.20 1.22
C THR A 88 -35.35 -3.84 1.58
N GLY A 89 -35.62 -2.97 0.61
CA GLY A 89 -36.27 -1.67 0.79
C GLY A 89 -37.72 -1.79 1.23
N SER A 90 -38.39 -2.88 0.85
CA SER A 90 -39.73 -3.25 1.35
C SER A 90 -39.72 -3.58 2.85
N ILE A 91 -38.59 -4.09 3.38
CA ILE A 91 -38.40 -4.33 4.82
C ILE A 91 -37.93 -3.04 5.53
N LYS A 92 -37.14 -2.19 4.86
CA LYS A 92 -36.61 -0.94 5.44
C LYS A 92 -37.65 0.20 5.54
N ARG A 93 -38.76 0.12 4.81
CA ARG A 93 -39.83 1.15 4.85
C ARG A 93 -40.84 0.99 5.99
N ASN A 94 -40.75 -0.06 6.82
CA ASN A 94 -41.59 -0.21 8.00
C ASN A 94 -40.76 -0.21 9.30
N LYS A 95 -40.11 0.93 9.57
CA LYS A 95 -39.97 1.49 10.92
C LYS A 95 -39.58 2.97 10.86
#